data_AF-A0A3M1PKV2-F1
#
_entry.id   AF-A0A3M1PKV2-F1
#
_cell.length_a   1.000
_cell.length_b   1.000
_cell.length_c   1.000
_cell.angle_alpha   90.00
_cell.angle_beta   90.00
_cell.angle_gamma   90.00
#
_symmetry.space_group_name_H-M   'P 1'
#
loop_
_entity.id
_entity.type
_entity.pdbx_description
1 polymer ?
#
loop_
_entity_poly.entity_id
_entity_poly.type
_entity_poly.pdbx_seq_one_letter_code
_entity_poly.pdbx_strand_id
1 'polypeptide(L)'
;MSQPEAPKRTTIGEPPLTFSEFSDHVKETHFSNRNIPGRLNLLAGLVSEAGSILNALKRHFEQDSRNTDAFKAELREELGDTLWYLAAIALANDIDLEEVARLNMKKTAGYSEEKGKVCDAEYSEYERFPEKMQFKFIITETDEVLLQVNGVNIGDRLTDNAYVPDNYKFHDVIHIAFAAILGWSPVLRHILRLKRKSKKEVDENEDGARARIIEEAIAILLFNETQLSQRNNGCRIEILVPEKVDFRLLNIVKRMTKDLEVETCSPKLWESAIIRGYEIWKKLIDNKGGIVDVNFKEGILEFREKDD
;
A
#
# COMPACT_ATOMS: atom_id res chain seq x y z
N MET A 1 11.35 22.52 -12.02
CA MET A 1 12.12 21.38 -12.56
C MET A 1 11.25 20.70 -13.59
N SER A 2 11.62 20.78 -14.88
CA SER A 2 10.86 20.16 -15.96
C SER A 2 10.94 18.64 -15.84
N GLN A 3 9.80 17.96 -15.98
CA GLN A 3 9.78 16.51 -16.13
C GLN A 3 10.62 16.10 -17.35
N PRO A 4 11.38 14.99 -17.30
CA PRO A 4 12.06 14.49 -18.49
C PRO A 4 11.02 14.10 -19.55
N GLU A 5 11.16 14.66 -20.76
CA GLU A 5 10.34 14.28 -21.91
C GLU A 5 10.43 12.76 -22.13
N ALA A 6 9.27 12.10 -22.26
CA ALA A 6 9.19 10.70 -22.63
C ALA A 6 9.94 10.48 -23.97
N PRO A 7 10.67 9.37 -24.14
CA PRO A 7 11.36 9.07 -25.39
C PRO A 7 10.35 9.08 -26.54
N LYS A 8 10.64 9.85 -27.59
CA LYS A 8 9.85 9.85 -28.84
C LYS A 8 9.70 8.41 -29.33
N ARG A 9 8.46 7.98 -29.58
CA ARG A 9 8.16 6.72 -30.29
C ARG A 9 8.93 6.71 -31.63
N THR A 10 10.03 5.97 -31.69
CA THR A 10 10.53 5.34 -32.91
C THR A 10 9.54 4.22 -33.24
N THR A 11 8.86 4.13 -34.38
CA THR A 11 9.17 4.51 -35.76
C THR A 11 7.92 5.11 -36.44
N ILE A 12 8.09 6.04 -37.39
CA ILE A 12 6.97 6.57 -38.18
C ILE A 12 6.61 5.52 -39.23
N GLY A 13 5.50 4.78 -39.04
CA GLY A 13 4.87 3.99 -40.10
C GLY A 13 4.77 2.47 -39.87
N GLU A 14 5.35 1.92 -38.81
CA GLU A 14 5.18 0.51 -38.45
C GLU A 14 4.07 0.34 -37.40
N PRO A 15 3.21 -0.69 -37.52
CA PRO A 15 2.27 -1.01 -36.46
C PRO A 15 3.04 -1.33 -35.16
N PRO A 16 2.46 -1.05 -33.97
CA PRO A 16 3.09 -1.37 -32.71
C PRO A 16 3.31 -2.88 -32.59
N LEU A 17 4.55 -3.29 -32.27
CA LEU A 17 4.89 -4.69 -31.99
C LEU A 17 3.99 -5.24 -30.88
N THR A 18 3.36 -6.39 -31.15
CA THR A 18 2.54 -7.12 -30.18
C THR A 18 3.36 -8.16 -29.41
N PHE A 19 2.87 -8.57 -28.23
CA PHE A 19 3.46 -9.68 -27.49
C PHE A 19 3.40 -10.99 -28.28
N SER A 20 2.34 -11.21 -29.07
CA SER A 20 2.23 -12.37 -29.96
C SER A 20 3.34 -12.40 -31.00
N GLU A 21 3.56 -11.30 -31.73
CA GLU A 21 4.62 -11.21 -32.74
C GLU A 21 6.02 -11.41 -32.13
N PHE A 22 6.25 -10.86 -30.94
CA PHE A 22 7.50 -11.06 -30.21
C PHE A 22 7.68 -12.53 -29.78
N SER A 23 6.64 -13.15 -29.21
CA SER A 23 6.65 -14.56 -28.81
C SER A 23 6.86 -15.51 -29.98
N ASP A 24 6.29 -15.21 -31.16
CA ASP A 24 6.52 -15.99 -32.39
C ASP A 24 7.98 -15.90 -32.84
N HIS A 25 8.59 -14.72 -32.77
CA HIS A 25 10.01 -14.54 -33.07
C HIS A 25 10.92 -15.30 -32.08
N VAL A 26 10.59 -15.28 -30.78
CA VAL A 26 11.30 -16.06 -29.76
C VAL A 26 11.16 -17.56 -30.03
N LYS A 27 9.98 -18.02 -30.44
CA LYS A 27 9.75 -19.42 -30.83
C LYS A 27 10.67 -19.83 -31.98
N GLU A 28 10.73 -19.04 -33.05
CA GLU A 28 11.59 -19.31 -34.19
C GLU A 28 13.07 -19.38 -33.80
N THR A 29 13.55 -18.42 -33.01
CA THR A 29 14.96 -18.34 -32.58
C THR A 29 15.33 -19.41 -31.55
N HIS A 30 14.41 -19.76 -30.64
CA HIS A 30 14.62 -20.77 -29.61
C HIS A 30 14.62 -22.20 -30.18
N PHE A 31 13.66 -22.54 -31.06
CA PHE A 31 13.51 -23.89 -31.61
C PHE A 31 14.38 -24.18 -32.84
N SER A 32 14.98 -23.15 -33.47
CA SER A 32 15.97 -23.34 -34.53
C SER A 32 17.30 -23.92 -34.03
N ASN A 33 17.60 -23.76 -32.74
CA ASN A 33 18.72 -24.42 -32.08
C ASN A 33 18.27 -25.82 -31.61
N ARG A 34 18.67 -26.87 -32.34
CA ARG A 34 18.32 -28.30 -32.10
C ARG A 34 18.80 -28.90 -30.76
N ASN A 35 19.32 -28.09 -29.85
CA ASN A 35 19.48 -28.44 -28.45
C ASN A 35 18.57 -27.51 -27.67
N ILE A 36 17.36 -27.95 -27.32
CA ILE A 36 16.55 -27.25 -26.33
C ILE A 36 17.43 -27.12 -25.08
N PRO A 37 17.89 -25.91 -24.70
CA PRO A 37 18.59 -25.75 -23.45
C PRO A 37 17.60 -26.21 -22.39
N GLY A 38 17.95 -27.20 -21.57
CA GLY A 38 17.06 -27.66 -20.52
C GLY A 38 16.57 -26.47 -19.69
N ARG A 39 15.40 -26.56 -19.05
CA ARG A 39 14.79 -25.44 -18.29
C ARG A 39 15.77 -24.68 -17.37
N LEU A 40 16.78 -25.38 -16.85
CA LEU A 40 17.88 -24.81 -16.05
C LEU A 40 18.80 -23.85 -16.83
N ASN A 41 19.07 -24.10 -18.11
CA ASN A 41 19.90 -23.24 -18.95
C ASN A 41 19.18 -21.94 -19.30
N LEU A 42 17.86 -22.00 -19.55
CA LEU A 42 17.05 -20.79 -19.76
C LEU A 42 17.03 -19.91 -18.51
N LEU A 43 16.89 -20.52 -17.33
CA LEU A 43 16.98 -19.80 -16.07
C LEU A 43 18.38 -19.23 -15.82
N ALA A 44 19.43 -19.99 -16.13
CA ALA A 44 20.81 -19.52 -16.01
C ALA A 44 21.09 -18.32 -16.94
N GLY A 45 20.57 -18.35 -18.17
CA GLY A 45 20.61 -17.22 -19.10
C GLY A 45 19.90 -15.99 -18.52
N LEU A 46 18.65 -16.13 -18.06
CA LEU A 46 17.92 -15.04 -17.41
C LEU A 46 18.69 -14.41 -16.23
N VAL A 47 19.29 -15.25 -15.38
CA VAL A 47 20.08 -14.78 -14.23
C VAL A 47 21.37 -14.08 -14.69
N SER A 48 22.00 -14.56 -15.75
CA SER A 48 23.18 -13.93 -16.36
C SER A 48 22.86 -12.52 -16.83
N GLU A 49 21.80 -12.36 -17.63
CA GLU A 49 21.44 -11.04 -18.18
C GLU A 49 20.98 -10.07 -17.08
N ALA A 50 20.26 -10.55 -16.06
CA ALA A 50 19.95 -9.75 -14.89
C ALA A 50 21.24 -9.27 -14.16
N GLY A 51 22.29 -10.10 -14.13
CA GLY A 51 23.61 -9.73 -13.62
C GLY A 51 24.32 -8.69 -14.48
N SER A 52 24.20 -8.79 -15.80
CA SER A 52 24.73 -7.80 -16.75
C SER A 52 24.05 -6.44 -16.58
N ILE A 53 22.72 -6.39 -16.42
CA ILE A 53 21.96 -5.17 -16.08
C ILE A 53 22.52 -4.52 -14.80
N LEU A 54 22.71 -5.32 -13.74
CA LEU A 54 23.26 -4.82 -12.47
C LEU A 54 24.65 -4.22 -12.66
N ASN A 55 25.51 -4.85 -13.45
CA ASN A 55 26.86 -4.36 -13.72
C ASN A 55 26.85 -3.05 -14.52
N ALA A 56 25.96 -2.92 -15.51
CA ALA A 56 25.76 -1.67 -16.26
C ALA A 56 25.32 -0.52 -15.34
N LEU A 57 24.36 -0.78 -14.45
CA LEU A 57 23.90 0.20 -13.45
C LEU A 57 25.01 0.61 -12.48
N LYS A 58 25.77 -0.36 -11.93
CA LYS A 58 26.88 -0.07 -11.01
C LYS A 58 27.93 0.84 -11.65
N ARG A 59 28.37 0.53 -12.87
CA ARG A 59 29.33 1.38 -13.60
C ARG A 59 28.81 2.80 -13.77
N HIS A 60 27.52 2.95 -14.10
CA HIS A 60 26.90 4.27 -14.25
C HIS A 60 26.93 5.08 -12.95
N PHE A 61 26.55 4.47 -11.82
CA PHE A 61 26.53 5.12 -10.51
C PHE A 61 27.92 5.39 -9.92
N GLU A 62 28.88 4.49 -10.12
CA GLU A 62 30.23 4.59 -9.53
C GLU A 62 31.16 5.52 -10.33
N GLN A 63 31.00 5.59 -11.65
CA GLN A 63 31.94 6.32 -12.53
C GLN A 63 31.44 7.71 -12.95
N ASP A 64 30.32 8.18 -12.40
CA ASP A 64 29.67 9.46 -12.74
C ASP A 64 29.64 9.66 -14.27
N SER A 65 29.20 8.60 -14.98
CA SER A 65 29.56 8.42 -16.37
C SER A 65 28.87 9.47 -17.26
N ARG A 66 29.65 10.46 -17.73
CA ARG A 66 29.18 11.52 -18.64
C ARG A 66 28.68 11.01 -20.00
N ASN A 67 28.93 9.74 -20.34
CA ASN A 67 28.45 9.11 -21.58
C ASN A 67 27.16 8.30 -21.33
N THR A 68 26.06 9.03 -21.19
CA THR A 68 24.73 8.47 -20.96
C THR A 68 24.23 7.62 -22.14
N ASP A 69 24.70 7.89 -23.37
CA ASP A 69 24.24 7.18 -24.56
C ASP A 69 24.80 5.76 -24.65
N ALA A 70 26.09 5.58 -24.35
CA ALA A 70 26.69 4.24 -24.28
C ALA A 70 26.02 3.39 -23.18
N PHE A 71 25.78 3.98 -22.00
CA PHE A 71 25.06 3.32 -20.92
C PHE A 71 23.63 2.92 -21.34
N LYS A 72 22.88 3.82 -21.98
CA LYS A 72 21.53 3.51 -22.46
C LYS A 72 21.52 2.47 -23.60
N ALA A 73 22.58 2.39 -24.40
CA ALA A 73 22.70 1.36 -25.43
C ALA A 73 22.89 -0.02 -24.80
N GLU A 74 23.88 -0.14 -23.91
CA GLU A 74 24.14 -1.36 -23.13
C GLU A 74 22.88 -1.79 -22.35
N LEU A 75 22.24 -0.87 -21.62
CA LEU A 75 21.04 -1.20 -20.85
C LEU A 75 19.88 -1.69 -21.74
N ARG A 76 19.73 -1.17 -22.96
CA ARG A 76 18.68 -1.63 -23.89
C ARG A 76 18.94 -3.05 -24.39
N GLU A 77 20.20 -3.37 -24.67
CA GLU A 77 20.63 -4.72 -25.08
C GLU A 77 20.33 -5.73 -23.97
N GLU A 78 20.82 -5.46 -22.75
CA GLU A 78 20.65 -6.37 -21.61
C GLU A 78 19.18 -6.53 -21.18
N LEU A 79 18.37 -5.45 -21.26
CA LEU A 79 16.92 -5.53 -21.05
C LEU A 79 16.22 -6.34 -22.15
N GLY A 80 16.69 -6.22 -23.40
CA GLY A 80 16.20 -7.00 -24.54
C GLY A 80 16.46 -8.49 -24.37
N ASP A 81 17.69 -8.86 -23.98
CA ASP A 81 18.07 -10.25 -23.75
C ASP A 81 17.34 -10.84 -22.53
N THR A 82 17.20 -10.05 -21.46
CA THR A 82 16.36 -10.43 -20.30
C THR A 82 14.92 -10.72 -20.72
N LEU A 83 14.34 -9.86 -21.57
CA LEU A 83 12.98 -10.05 -22.10
C LEU A 83 12.89 -11.30 -22.99
N TRP A 84 13.91 -11.58 -23.81
CA TRP A 84 13.99 -12.78 -24.64
C TRP A 84 14.00 -14.05 -23.77
N TYR A 85 14.84 -14.12 -22.73
CA TYR A 85 14.86 -15.28 -21.82
C TYR A 85 13.56 -15.44 -21.05
N LEU A 86 12.93 -14.35 -20.61
CA LEU A 86 11.62 -14.40 -19.95
C LEU A 86 10.55 -14.99 -20.88
N ALA A 87 10.53 -14.55 -22.13
CA ALA A 87 9.62 -15.08 -23.16
C ALA A 87 9.88 -16.56 -23.46
N ALA A 88 11.15 -16.95 -23.59
CA ALA A 88 11.54 -18.34 -23.83
C ALA A 88 11.13 -19.26 -22.68
N ILE A 89 11.27 -18.81 -21.43
CA ILE A 89 10.79 -19.54 -20.24
C ILE A 89 9.27 -19.68 -20.25
N ALA A 90 8.53 -18.61 -20.57
CA ALA A 90 7.07 -18.66 -20.67
C ALA A 90 6.63 -19.68 -21.72
N LEU A 91 7.21 -19.62 -22.93
CA LEU A 91 6.97 -20.58 -24.02
C LEU A 91 7.27 -22.03 -23.60
N ALA A 92 8.39 -22.28 -22.92
CA ALA A 92 8.79 -23.62 -22.48
C ALA A 92 7.87 -24.24 -21.39
N ASN A 93 6.93 -23.45 -20.87
CA ASN A 93 5.93 -23.86 -19.88
C ASN A 93 4.48 -23.64 -20.36
N ASP A 94 4.27 -23.41 -21.67
CA ASP A 94 2.96 -23.17 -22.27
C ASP A 94 2.21 -21.97 -21.65
N ILE A 95 2.96 -20.93 -21.25
CA ILE A 95 2.42 -19.68 -20.68
C ILE A 95 2.49 -18.58 -21.75
N ASP A 96 1.37 -17.89 -21.96
CA ASP A 96 1.30 -16.72 -22.83
C ASP A 96 1.94 -15.48 -22.14
N LEU A 97 2.91 -14.87 -22.80
CA LEU A 97 3.59 -13.67 -22.29
C LEU A 97 2.66 -12.46 -22.24
N GLU A 98 1.66 -12.36 -23.13
CA GLU A 98 0.65 -11.31 -23.08
C GLU A 98 -0.22 -11.45 -21.83
N GLU A 99 -0.63 -12.68 -21.49
CA GLU A 99 -1.36 -12.97 -20.25
C GLU A 99 -0.54 -12.55 -19.02
N VAL A 100 0.76 -12.88 -18.97
CA VAL A 100 1.66 -12.47 -17.88
C VAL A 100 1.70 -10.95 -17.75
N ALA A 101 1.84 -10.23 -18.86
CA ALA A 101 1.83 -8.77 -18.87
C ALA A 101 0.49 -8.20 -18.38
N ARG A 102 -0.65 -8.75 -18.85
CA ARG A 102 -1.99 -8.32 -18.43
C ARG A 102 -2.24 -8.56 -16.93
N LEU A 103 -1.83 -9.71 -16.41
CA LEU A 103 -1.92 -10.02 -14.98
C LEU A 103 -1.04 -9.08 -14.15
N ASN A 104 0.17 -8.77 -14.62
CA ASN A 104 1.03 -7.78 -13.98
C ASN A 104 0.39 -6.38 -13.99
N MET A 105 -0.15 -5.94 -15.13
CA MET A 105 -0.85 -4.66 -15.26
C MET A 105 -2.06 -4.59 -14.33
N LYS A 106 -2.88 -5.65 -14.23
CA LYS A 106 -4.01 -5.68 -13.29
C LYS A 106 -3.55 -5.61 -11.84
N LYS A 107 -2.44 -6.28 -11.50
CA LYS A 107 -1.82 -6.21 -10.17
C LYS A 107 -1.26 -4.82 -9.87
N THR A 108 -0.72 -4.12 -10.86
CA THR A 108 -0.05 -2.83 -10.69
C THR A 108 -0.94 -1.62 -10.98
N ALA A 109 -2.11 -1.81 -11.59
CA ALA A 109 -3.08 -0.74 -11.86
C ALA A 109 -3.54 -0.03 -10.59
N GLY A 110 -3.57 -0.73 -9.46
CA GLY A 110 -3.89 -0.16 -8.16
C GLY A 110 -2.72 0.57 -7.49
N TYR A 111 -1.77 1.16 -8.25
CA TYR A 111 -0.65 1.98 -7.75
C TYR A 111 -0.71 3.47 -8.15
N SER A 112 -1.72 3.92 -8.91
CA SER A 112 -1.99 5.34 -9.13
C SER A 112 -2.61 6.01 -7.90
N GLU A 113 -2.48 7.34 -7.77
CA GLU A 113 -3.19 8.09 -6.72
C GLU A 113 -4.70 7.85 -6.81
N GLU A 114 -5.26 7.18 -5.81
CA GLU A 114 -6.70 6.97 -5.65
C GLU A 114 -7.24 7.94 -4.60
N LYS A 115 -8.38 8.57 -4.91
CA LYS A 115 -9.13 9.36 -3.92
C LYS A 115 -9.75 8.45 -2.87
N GLY A 116 -10.05 9.02 -1.70
CA GLY A 116 -10.80 8.33 -0.66
C GLY A 116 -12.09 7.71 -1.19
N LYS A 117 -12.44 6.53 -0.65
CA LYS A 117 -13.65 5.80 -1.03
C LYS A 117 -14.79 6.12 -0.07
N VAL A 118 -16.01 6.26 -0.60
CA VAL A 118 -17.24 6.41 0.20
C VAL A 118 -18.12 5.17 0.01
N CYS A 119 -18.35 4.41 1.08
CA CYS A 119 -19.09 3.13 1.03
C CYS A 119 -20.53 3.24 1.55
N ASP A 120 -20.97 4.41 2.03
CA ASP A 120 -22.26 4.59 2.69
C ASP A 120 -23.14 5.71 2.12
N ALA A 121 -22.81 6.23 0.94
CA ALA A 121 -23.55 7.34 0.30
C ALA A 121 -25.07 7.10 0.12
N GLU A 122 -25.53 5.86 0.20
CA GLU A 122 -26.93 5.46 0.04
C GLU A 122 -27.74 5.38 1.35
N TYR A 123 -27.10 5.45 2.53
CA TYR A 123 -27.76 5.19 3.83
C TYR A 123 -28.46 6.42 4.42
N SER A 124 -29.05 6.40 5.61
CA SER A 124 -29.53 7.66 6.22
C SER A 124 -28.37 8.47 6.83
N GLU A 125 -28.55 9.77 7.07
CA GLU A 125 -27.52 10.60 7.73
C GLU A 125 -27.06 10.06 9.10
N TYR A 126 -27.92 9.28 9.78
CA TYR A 126 -27.65 8.65 11.07
C TYR A 126 -26.82 7.36 10.99
N GLU A 127 -26.55 6.87 9.78
CA GLU A 127 -25.82 5.63 9.51
C GLU A 127 -24.60 5.85 8.60
N ARG A 128 -24.41 7.10 8.15
CA ARG A 128 -23.24 7.52 7.37
C ARG A 128 -22.20 8.17 8.26
N PHE A 129 -20.94 8.08 7.87
CA PHE A 129 -19.98 9.06 8.36
C PHE A 129 -20.39 10.46 7.86
N PRO A 130 -20.29 11.51 8.71
CA PRO A 130 -20.56 12.87 8.26
C PRO A 130 -19.50 13.32 7.26
N GLU A 131 -19.76 14.38 6.48
CA GLU A 131 -18.76 14.88 5.52
C GLU A 131 -17.45 15.27 6.23
N LYS A 132 -17.56 15.96 7.36
CA LYS A 132 -16.44 16.40 8.18
C LYS A 132 -16.65 16.09 9.65
N MET A 133 -15.57 15.76 10.34
CA MET A 133 -15.57 15.53 11.79
C MET A 133 -14.22 15.90 12.38
N GLN A 134 -14.23 16.31 13.64
CA GLN A 134 -13.03 16.63 14.40
C GLN A 134 -12.92 15.67 15.57
N PHE A 135 -11.77 15.01 15.69
CA PHE A 135 -11.44 14.13 16.80
C PHE A 135 -10.37 14.78 17.67
N LYS A 136 -10.65 14.98 18.95
CA LYS A 136 -9.71 15.52 19.91
C LYS A 136 -9.14 14.39 20.75
N PHE A 137 -7.82 14.22 20.70
CA PHE A 137 -7.05 13.30 21.51
C PHE A 137 -6.52 14.05 22.73
N ILE A 138 -7.00 13.68 23.91
CA ILE A 138 -6.69 14.35 25.17
C ILE A 138 -5.93 13.36 26.06
N ILE A 139 -4.76 13.75 26.54
CA ILE A 139 -4.06 12.99 27.57
C ILE A 139 -4.61 13.39 28.94
N THR A 140 -5.02 12.41 29.73
CA THR A 140 -5.48 12.60 31.11
C THR A 140 -4.30 12.74 32.07
N GLU A 141 -4.59 13.13 33.32
CA GLU A 141 -3.57 13.16 34.40
C GLU A 141 -2.95 11.79 34.69
N THR A 142 -3.67 10.72 34.35
CA THR A 142 -3.27 9.31 34.50
C THR A 142 -2.51 8.76 33.29
N ASP A 143 -2.11 9.62 32.34
CA ASP A 143 -1.42 9.25 31.09
C ASP A 143 -2.24 8.32 30.17
N GLU A 144 -3.56 8.36 30.30
CA GLU A 144 -4.53 7.70 29.41
C GLU A 144 -4.88 8.64 28.26
N VAL A 145 -5.21 8.08 27.09
CA VAL A 145 -5.75 8.84 25.96
C VAL A 145 -7.25 8.75 25.96
N LEU A 146 -7.89 9.91 25.90
CA LEU A 146 -9.34 10.09 25.77
C LEU A 146 -9.64 10.68 24.40
N LEU A 147 -10.54 10.03 23.66
CA LEU A 147 -11.04 10.52 22.39
C LEU A 147 -12.34 11.32 22.59
N GLN A 148 -12.43 12.48 21.97
CA GLN A 148 -13.58 13.37 22.10
C GLN A 148 -14.01 13.93 20.74
N VAL A 149 -15.32 13.97 20.50
CA VAL A 149 -15.93 14.60 19.31
C VAL A 149 -17.02 15.56 19.79
N ASN A 150 -17.01 16.81 19.32
CA ASN A 150 -17.97 17.85 19.71
C ASN A 150 -18.17 18.00 21.24
N GLY A 151 -17.09 17.86 22.01
CA GLY A 151 -17.14 17.94 23.48
C GLY A 151 -17.65 16.67 24.19
N VAL A 152 -18.04 15.65 23.43
CA VAL A 152 -18.52 14.36 23.96
C VAL A 152 -17.41 13.32 23.87
N ASN A 153 -17.13 12.67 25.00
CA ASN A 153 -16.15 11.58 25.04
C ASN A 153 -16.72 10.36 24.34
N ILE A 154 -15.92 9.73 23.48
CA ILE A 154 -16.29 8.55 22.71
C ILE A 154 -15.28 7.43 22.98
N GLY A 155 -15.77 6.19 22.94
CA GLY A 155 -14.94 5.02 23.24
C GLY A 155 -14.53 4.93 24.72
N ASP A 156 -13.55 4.08 24.97
CA ASP A 156 -12.96 3.87 26.29
C ASP A 156 -11.71 4.75 26.47
N ARG A 157 -11.24 4.89 27.71
CA ARG A 157 -9.92 5.50 27.98
C ARG A 157 -8.84 4.49 27.66
N LEU A 158 -7.87 4.91 26.85
CA LEU A 158 -6.85 4.01 26.32
C LEU A 158 -5.53 4.17 27.07
N THR A 159 -4.94 3.05 27.43
CA THR A 159 -3.53 2.94 27.86
C THR A 159 -2.78 2.10 26.83
N ASP A 160 -1.46 2.02 26.96
CA ASP A 160 -0.65 1.15 26.10
C ASP A 160 -0.96 -0.34 26.34
N ASN A 161 -1.53 -0.71 27.49
CA ASN A 161 -1.78 -2.12 27.87
C ASN A 161 -0.55 -3.03 27.72
N ALA A 162 0.66 -2.47 27.86
CA ALA A 162 1.93 -3.15 27.67
C ALA A 162 2.88 -2.96 28.86
N TYR A 163 3.79 -3.92 29.06
CA TYR A 163 4.83 -3.83 30.10
C TYR A 163 5.85 -2.71 29.84
N VAL A 164 6.08 -2.40 28.56
CA VAL A 164 6.96 -1.33 28.10
C VAL A 164 6.09 -0.33 27.34
N PRO A 165 6.07 0.96 27.71
CA PRO A 165 5.33 1.97 26.98
C PRO A 165 5.71 2.01 25.50
N ASP A 166 4.71 1.92 24.64
CA ASP A 166 4.85 1.80 23.18
C ASP A 166 3.96 2.79 22.42
N ASN A 167 3.19 3.62 23.15
CA ASN A 167 2.24 4.59 22.63
C ASN A 167 1.08 3.97 21.83
N TYR A 168 0.77 2.68 22.06
CA TYR A 168 -0.40 2.04 21.47
C TYR A 168 -1.71 2.72 21.86
N LYS A 169 -1.74 3.48 22.97
CA LYS A 169 -2.90 4.27 23.42
C LYS A 169 -3.47 5.28 22.41
N PHE A 170 -2.75 5.63 21.35
CA PHE A 170 -3.24 6.52 20.28
C PHE A 170 -3.75 5.79 19.02
N HIS A 171 -3.81 4.44 19.03
CA HIS A 171 -4.11 3.63 17.84
C HIS A 171 -5.45 3.92 17.16
N ASP A 172 -6.42 4.50 17.88
CA ASP A 172 -7.72 4.92 17.31
C ASP A 172 -7.57 5.80 16.06
N VAL A 173 -6.46 6.53 15.91
CA VAL A 173 -6.16 7.30 14.70
C VAL A 173 -6.08 6.45 13.43
N ILE A 174 -5.69 5.16 13.55
CA ILE A 174 -5.67 4.21 12.42
C ILE A 174 -7.09 3.88 11.97
N HIS A 175 -8.01 3.64 12.91
CA HIS A 175 -9.43 3.41 12.59
C HIS A 175 -10.05 4.63 11.92
N ILE A 176 -9.69 5.84 12.37
CA ILE A 176 -10.10 7.09 11.74
C ILE A 176 -9.53 7.20 10.31
N ALA A 177 -8.26 6.86 10.10
CA ALA A 177 -7.65 6.87 8.78
C ALA A 177 -8.30 5.87 7.82
N PHE A 178 -8.61 4.66 8.29
CA PHE A 178 -9.32 3.65 7.50
C PHE A 178 -10.73 4.13 7.13
N ALA A 179 -11.47 4.67 8.08
CA ALA A 179 -12.79 5.23 7.82
C ALA A 179 -12.75 6.36 6.77
N ALA A 180 -11.80 7.28 6.88
CA ALA A 180 -11.67 8.42 5.98
C ALA A 180 -11.23 8.00 4.58
N ILE A 181 -10.17 7.20 4.45
CA ILE A 181 -9.50 6.94 3.18
C ILE A 181 -10.10 5.70 2.48
N LEU A 182 -10.39 4.63 3.23
CA LEU A 182 -10.94 3.39 2.69
C LEU A 182 -12.47 3.39 2.63
N GLY A 183 -13.13 4.35 3.30
CA GLY A 183 -14.58 4.34 3.49
C GLY A 183 -15.05 3.22 4.41
N TRP A 184 -14.13 2.57 5.13
CA TRP A 184 -14.38 1.37 5.90
C TRP A 184 -13.66 1.42 7.24
N SER A 185 -14.44 1.34 8.32
CA SER A 185 -13.95 1.09 9.68
C SER A 185 -15.13 0.63 10.53
N PRO A 186 -15.40 -0.68 10.64
CA PRO A 186 -16.39 -1.20 11.57
C PRO A 186 -16.10 -0.84 13.04
N VAL A 187 -14.83 -0.65 13.42
CA VAL A 187 -14.44 -0.17 14.75
C VAL A 187 -14.93 1.25 14.96
N LEU A 188 -14.62 2.19 14.05
CA LEU A 188 -15.06 3.58 14.20
C LEU A 188 -16.58 3.69 14.11
N ARG A 189 -17.24 2.93 13.22
CA ARG A 189 -18.72 2.86 13.19
C ARG A 189 -19.30 2.42 14.53
N HIS A 190 -18.66 1.45 15.19
CA HIS A 190 -19.10 1.01 16.52
C HIS A 190 -18.93 2.11 17.57
N ILE A 191 -17.76 2.76 17.60
CA ILE A 191 -17.43 3.85 18.55
C ILE A 191 -18.41 5.01 18.38
N LEU A 192 -18.69 5.43 17.14
CA LEU A 192 -19.59 6.54 16.81
C LEU A 192 -21.07 6.16 16.80
N ARG A 193 -21.41 4.89 17.03
CA ARG A 193 -22.78 4.36 16.94
C ARG A 193 -23.44 4.54 15.56
N LEU A 194 -22.63 4.49 14.49
CA LEU A 194 -23.03 4.65 13.08
C LEU A 194 -23.09 3.32 12.31
N LYS A 195 -23.45 2.22 12.97
CA LYS A 195 -23.68 0.94 12.26
C LYS A 195 -24.89 1.08 11.33
N ARG A 196 -24.81 0.49 10.14
CA ARG A 196 -25.84 0.54 9.08
C ARG A 196 -26.96 -0.48 9.33
N LYS A 197 -27.68 -0.30 10.44
CA LYS A 197 -28.76 -1.17 10.92
C LYS A 197 -29.97 -1.29 10.00
N SER A 198 -30.19 -0.32 9.12
CA SER A 198 -31.26 -0.34 8.12
C SER A 198 -31.14 -1.49 7.13
N LYS A 199 -29.92 -2.01 6.89
CA LYS A 199 -29.67 -3.23 6.13
C LYS A 199 -29.04 -4.28 7.01
N LYS A 200 -29.87 -5.23 7.46
CA LYS A 200 -29.46 -6.29 8.40
C LYS A 200 -28.18 -7.03 7.97
N GLU A 201 -28.07 -7.41 6.70
CA GLU A 201 -26.89 -8.13 6.19
C GLU A 201 -25.60 -7.31 6.30
N VAL A 202 -25.67 -5.99 6.14
CA VAL A 202 -24.52 -5.08 6.26
C VAL A 202 -24.18 -4.86 7.74
N ASP A 203 -25.20 -4.67 8.59
CA ASP A 203 -25.01 -4.53 10.04
C ASP A 203 -24.34 -5.76 10.69
N GLU A 204 -24.65 -6.95 10.17
CA GLU A 204 -24.12 -8.23 10.64
C GLU A 204 -22.74 -8.56 10.06
N ASN A 205 -22.52 -8.34 8.76
CA ASN A 205 -21.31 -8.80 8.09
C ASN A 205 -20.23 -7.72 7.99
N GLU A 206 -20.59 -6.49 7.64
CA GLU A 206 -19.63 -5.39 7.42
C GLU A 206 -19.37 -4.59 8.69
N ASP A 207 -20.42 -4.32 9.49
CA ASP A 207 -20.32 -3.54 10.73
C ASP A 207 -20.29 -4.42 11.98
N GLY A 208 -20.43 -5.74 11.81
CA GLY A 208 -20.57 -6.71 12.89
C GLY A 208 -19.26 -7.02 13.63
N ALA A 209 -19.38 -7.89 14.64
CA ALA A 209 -18.25 -8.23 15.51
C ALA A 209 -17.06 -8.83 14.75
N ARG A 210 -17.30 -9.67 13.72
CA ARG A 210 -16.22 -10.29 12.95
C ARG A 210 -15.39 -9.25 12.18
N ALA A 211 -16.04 -8.32 11.50
CA ALA A 211 -15.36 -7.26 10.75
C ALA A 211 -14.56 -6.34 11.68
N ARG A 212 -15.11 -6.01 12.85
CA ARG A 212 -14.37 -5.27 13.90
C ARG A 212 -13.12 -5.99 14.35
N ILE A 213 -13.23 -7.28 14.70
CA ILE A 213 -12.07 -8.09 15.13
C ILE A 213 -11.00 -8.15 14.03
N ILE A 214 -11.40 -8.26 12.76
CA ILE A 214 -10.47 -8.23 11.62
C ILE A 214 -9.74 -6.89 11.56
N GLU A 215 -10.46 -5.77 11.68
CA GLU A 215 -9.85 -4.43 11.67
C GLU A 215 -8.85 -4.24 12.83
N GLU A 216 -9.23 -4.61 14.05
CA GLU A 216 -8.35 -4.58 15.23
C GLU A 216 -7.09 -5.43 15.02
N ALA A 217 -7.25 -6.65 14.47
CA ALA A 217 -6.13 -7.52 14.16
C ALA A 217 -5.20 -6.92 13.09
N ILE A 218 -5.75 -6.20 12.10
CA ILE A 218 -4.95 -5.46 11.12
C ILE A 218 -4.19 -4.32 11.82
N ALA A 219 -4.83 -3.55 12.69
CA ALA A 219 -4.17 -2.47 13.42
C ALA A 219 -2.99 -2.99 14.28
N ILE A 220 -3.17 -4.11 14.98
CA ILE A 220 -2.10 -4.78 15.74
C ILE A 220 -0.98 -5.28 14.83
N LEU A 221 -1.33 -5.92 13.70
CA LEU A 221 -0.34 -6.43 12.74
C LEU A 221 0.52 -5.29 12.20
N LEU A 222 -0.09 -4.20 11.75
CA LEU A 222 0.60 -3.02 11.27
C LEU A 222 1.49 -2.43 12.37
N PHE A 223 0.96 -2.32 13.59
CA PHE A 223 1.70 -1.78 14.73
C PHE A 223 3.01 -2.52 14.96
N ASN A 224 2.97 -3.86 14.97
CA ASN A 224 4.16 -4.69 15.16
C ASN A 224 5.19 -4.54 14.02
N GLU A 225 4.75 -4.32 12.78
CA GLU A 225 5.64 -4.11 11.63
C GLU A 225 6.30 -2.72 11.62
N THR A 226 5.68 -1.74 12.29
CA THR A 226 6.12 -0.33 12.30
C THR A 226 6.89 0.10 13.56
N GLN A 227 7.14 -0.82 14.48
CA GLN A 227 7.91 -0.55 15.70
C GLN A 227 9.42 -0.75 15.47
N LEU A 228 10.23 0.21 15.91
CA LEU A 228 11.64 -0.04 16.16
C LEU A 228 11.87 -0.34 17.64
N SER A 229 12.51 -1.46 17.93
CA SER A 229 13.12 -1.70 19.23
C SER A 229 14.54 -1.14 19.25
N GLN A 230 14.77 0.02 19.87
CA GLN A 230 16.13 0.46 20.18
C GLN A 230 16.61 -0.27 21.44
N ARG A 231 17.64 -1.13 21.29
CA ARG A 231 18.17 -1.97 22.39
C ARG A 231 19.35 -1.35 23.16
N ASN A 232 19.79 -0.13 22.85
CA ASN A 232 20.92 0.49 23.54
C ASN A 232 20.44 1.62 24.48
N ASN A 233 20.64 1.43 25.78
CA ASN A 233 20.45 2.38 26.90
C ASN A 233 19.01 2.70 27.39
N GLY A 234 18.04 1.85 27.09
CA GLY A 234 16.69 1.91 27.67
C GLY A 234 15.68 1.48 26.62
N CYS A 235 14.85 0.47 26.93
CA CYS A 235 13.83 0.00 26.00
C CYS A 235 12.80 1.11 25.76
N ARG A 236 13.00 1.91 24.72
CA ARG A 236 11.98 2.77 24.15
C ARG A 236 11.55 2.17 22.83
N ILE A 237 10.25 1.94 22.71
CA ILE A 237 9.60 1.56 21.46
C ILE A 237 9.20 2.87 20.78
N GLU A 238 9.70 3.10 19.58
CA GLU A 238 9.32 4.24 18.75
C GLU A 238 8.47 3.78 17.58
N ILE A 239 7.43 4.57 17.30
CA ILE A 239 6.59 4.39 16.12
C ILE A 239 7.29 5.02 14.92
N LEU A 240 7.53 4.22 13.89
CA LEU A 240 7.99 4.69 12.59
C LEU A 240 6.83 4.96 11.66
N VAL A 241 6.98 6.04 10.89
CA VAL A 241 6.15 6.27 9.71
C VAL A 241 6.85 5.59 8.53
N PRO A 242 6.27 4.54 7.92
CA PRO A 242 6.87 3.91 6.76
C PRO A 242 6.80 4.85 5.54
N GLU A 243 7.91 5.01 4.82
CA GLU A 243 7.88 5.69 3.50
C GLU A 243 7.07 4.89 2.47
N LYS A 244 7.01 3.56 2.66
CA LYS A 244 6.29 2.60 1.84
C LYS A 244 5.87 1.39 2.68
N VAL A 245 4.72 0.80 2.39
CA VAL A 245 4.27 -0.42 3.07
C VAL A 245 4.74 -1.65 2.29
N ASP A 246 5.30 -2.65 2.99
CA ASP A 246 5.78 -3.89 2.34
C ASP A 246 4.64 -4.58 1.59
N PHE A 247 4.92 -4.99 0.35
CA PHE A 247 3.91 -5.60 -0.52
C PHE A 247 3.32 -6.89 0.06
N ARG A 248 4.11 -7.69 0.80
CA ARG A 248 3.61 -8.90 1.46
C ARG A 248 2.63 -8.54 2.58
N LEU A 249 2.91 -7.49 3.35
CA LEU A 249 2.00 -7.00 4.38
C LEU A 249 0.66 -6.56 3.79
N LEU A 250 0.68 -5.79 2.69
CA LEU A 250 -0.54 -5.40 1.98
C LEU A 250 -1.34 -6.62 1.46
N ASN A 251 -0.65 -7.68 1.00
CA ASN A 251 -1.35 -8.91 0.60
C ASN A 251 -1.95 -9.67 1.79
N ILE A 252 -1.31 -9.65 2.96
CA ILE A 252 -1.89 -10.23 4.18
C ILE A 252 -3.16 -9.47 4.53
N VAL A 253 -3.12 -8.13 4.58
CA VAL A 253 -4.29 -7.28 4.84
C VAL A 253 -5.42 -7.60 3.86
N LYS A 254 -5.12 -7.65 2.56
CA LYS A 254 -6.11 -8.01 1.52
C LYS A 254 -6.74 -9.38 1.74
N ARG A 255 -5.98 -10.38 2.21
CA ARG A 255 -6.50 -11.71 2.53
C ARG A 255 -7.34 -11.72 3.79
N MET A 256 -7.00 -10.90 4.79
CA MET A 256 -7.77 -10.75 6.03
C MET A 256 -9.13 -10.10 5.78
N THR A 257 -9.20 -9.17 4.83
CA THR A 257 -10.43 -8.44 4.47
C THR A 257 -11.21 -9.08 3.33
N LYS A 258 -10.87 -10.32 2.95
CA LYS A 258 -11.60 -11.07 1.93
C LYS A 258 -13.08 -11.20 2.32
N ASP A 259 -13.96 -11.05 1.34
CA ASP A 259 -15.42 -11.13 1.48
C ASP A 259 -16.03 -9.96 2.29
N LEU A 260 -15.28 -8.86 2.50
CA LEU A 260 -15.77 -7.60 3.06
C LEU A 260 -15.77 -6.50 1.98
N GLU A 261 -16.55 -5.44 2.17
CA GLU A 261 -16.67 -4.35 1.19
C GLU A 261 -15.33 -3.65 0.89
N VAL A 262 -14.42 -3.64 1.86
CA VAL A 262 -13.08 -3.06 1.76
C VAL A 262 -12.11 -3.90 0.91
N GLU A 263 -12.45 -5.13 0.54
CA GLU A 263 -11.66 -5.97 -0.38
C GLU A 263 -11.42 -5.28 -1.73
N THR A 264 -12.39 -4.46 -2.15
CA THR A 264 -12.34 -3.72 -3.40
C THR A 264 -11.34 -2.55 -3.39
N CYS A 265 -10.83 -2.16 -2.22
CA CYS A 265 -9.83 -1.10 -2.11
C CYS A 265 -8.47 -1.58 -2.66
N SER A 266 -7.80 -0.72 -3.43
CA SER A 266 -6.50 -1.05 -4.00
C SER A 266 -5.41 -1.15 -2.92
N PRO A 267 -4.30 -1.87 -3.19
CA PRO A 267 -3.14 -1.87 -2.31
C PRO A 267 -2.58 -0.46 -2.07
N LYS A 268 -2.67 0.45 -3.05
CA LYS A 268 -2.21 1.83 -2.87
C LYS A 268 -3.10 2.65 -1.96
N LEU A 269 -4.41 2.48 -2.04
CA LEU A 269 -5.33 3.16 -1.12
C LEU A 269 -5.12 2.67 0.32
N TRP A 270 -4.90 1.37 0.52
CA TRP A 270 -4.45 0.81 1.80
C TRP A 270 -3.12 1.40 2.27
N GLU A 271 -2.10 1.45 1.40
CA GLU A 271 -0.81 2.08 1.71
C GLU A 271 -0.99 3.55 2.13
N SER A 272 -1.78 4.32 1.40
CA SER A 272 -2.10 5.72 1.74
C SER A 272 -2.79 5.85 3.09
N ALA A 273 -3.77 4.99 3.39
CA ALA A 273 -4.47 5.01 4.67
C ALA A 273 -3.54 4.69 5.84
N ILE A 274 -2.68 3.69 5.68
CA ILE A 274 -1.68 3.29 6.67
C ILE A 274 -0.69 4.43 6.90
N ILE A 275 0.02 4.86 5.86
CA ILE A 275 1.05 5.91 5.98
C ILE A 275 0.45 7.17 6.63
N ARG A 276 -0.72 7.61 6.16
CA ARG A 276 -1.36 8.82 6.70
C ARG A 276 -1.77 8.65 8.16
N GLY A 277 -2.32 7.50 8.53
CA GLY A 277 -2.64 7.19 9.92
C GLY A 277 -1.41 7.27 10.82
N TYR A 278 -0.29 6.68 10.40
CA TYR A 278 0.98 6.71 11.16
C TYR A 278 1.63 8.09 11.22
N GLU A 279 1.54 8.89 10.16
CA GLU A 279 1.99 10.30 10.18
C GLU A 279 1.29 11.10 11.28
N ILE A 280 -0.04 10.95 11.38
CA ILE A 280 -0.82 11.65 12.40
C ILE A 280 -0.59 11.03 13.78
N TRP A 281 -0.49 9.70 13.88
CA TRP A 281 -0.13 9.03 15.12
C TRP A 281 1.17 9.61 15.70
N LYS A 282 2.22 9.71 14.89
CA LYS A 282 3.48 10.31 15.31
C LYS A 282 3.31 11.75 15.81
N LYS A 283 2.56 12.58 15.08
CA LYS A 283 2.25 13.95 15.51
C LYS A 283 1.48 14.00 16.83
N LEU A 284 0.55 13.09 17.06
CA LEU A 284 -0.19 12.98 18.33
C LEU A 284 0.74 12.65 19.50
N ILE A 285 1.72 11.76 19.30
CA ILE A 285 2.72 11.42 20.32
C ILE A 285 3.59 12.64 20.62
N ASP A 286 4.16 13.26 19.58
CA ASP A 286 5.09 14.38 19.70
C ASP A 286 4.45 15.58 20.41
N ASN A 287 3.15 15.80 20.20
CA ASN A 287 2.38 16.91 20.78
C ASN A 287 1.59 16.55 22.04
N LYS A 288 1.72 15.31 22.53
CA LYS A 288 0.99 14.79 23.70
C LYS A 288 -0.54 15.00 23.57
N GLY A 289 -1.08 14.53 22.46
CA GLY A 289 -2.46 14.75 22.04
C GLY A 289 -2.55 15.78 20.93
N GLY A 290 -3.77 16.26 20.67
CA GLY A 290 -4.04 17.21 19.61
C GLY A 290 -5.40 16.94 18.96
N ILE A 291 -5.56 17.47 17.76
CA ILE A 291 -6.81 17.45 17.04
C ILE A 291 -6.58 16.83 15.67
N VAL A 292 -7.49 15.95 15.25
CA VAL A 292 -7.50 15.34 13.92
C VAL A 292 -8.76 15.80 13.20
N ASP A 293 -8.57 16.62 12.18
CA ASP A 293 -9.63 17.09 11.28
C ASP A 293 -9.78 16.10 10.13
N VAL A 294 -11.01 15.62 9.91
CA VAL A 294 -11.32 14.56 8.95
C VAL A 294 -12.34 15.07 7.95
N ASN A 295 -12.08 14.80 6.68
CA ASN A 295 -13.07 14.91 5.61
C ASN A 295 -13.28 13.51 5.01
N PHE A 296 -14.36 12.84 5.41
CA PHE A 296 -14.66 11.47 4.98
C PHE A 296 -15.08 11.40 3.50
N LYS A 297 -15.57 12.50 2.93
CA LYS A 297 -15.96 12.55 1.52
C LYS A 297 -14.76 12.63 0.59
N GLU A 298 -13.74 13.40 0.97
CA GLU A 298 -12.51 13.56 0.18
C GLU A 298 -11.40 12.57 0.58
N GLY A 299 -11.58 11.86 1.69
CA GLY A 299 -10.56 10.97 2.27
C GLY A 299 -9.34 11.71 2.78
N ILE A 300 -9.56 12.88 3.40
CA ILE A 300 -8.50 13.72 3.94
C ILE A 300 -8.50 13.60 5.46
N LEU A 301 -7.31 13.50 6.02
CA LEU A 301 -7.06 13.44 7.46
C LEU A 301 -5.93 14.42 7.76
N GLU A 302 -6.11 15.38 8.67
CA GLU A 302 -5.12 16.40 8.98
C GLU A 302 -4.94 16.57 10.48
N PHE A 303 -3.69 16.77 10.91
CA PHE A 303 -3.36 17.03 12.30
C PHE A 303 -3.33 18.54 12.54
N ARG A 304 -3.88 18.95 13.69
CA ARG A 304 -3.81 20.30 14.23
C ARG A 304 -3.42 20.22 15.70
N GLU A 305 -2.55 21.13 16.12
CA GLU A 305 -2.18 21.27 17.53
C GLU A 305 -3.40 21.67 18.37
N LYS A 306 -3.38 21.36 19.66
CA LYS A 306 -4.42 21.81 20.58
C LYS A 306 -4.35 23.34 20.67
N ASP A 307 -5.51 24.00 20.65
CA ASP A 307 -5.58 25.41 21.05
C ASP A 307 -5.18 25.49 22.53
N ASP A 308 -4.17 26.31 22.86
CA ASP A 308 -3.69 26.54 24.23
C ASP A 308 -4.79 27.02 25.18
#